data_AF-A0A1F7M2L1-F1
#
_entry.id   AF-A0A1F7M2L1-F1
#
_cell.length_a   1.000
_cell.length_b   1.000
_cell.length_c   1.000
_cell.angle_alpha   90.00
_cell.angle_beta   90.00
_cell.angle_gamma   90.00
#
_symmetry.space_group_name_H-M   'P 1'
#
loop_
_entity.id
_entity.type
_entity.pdbx_description
1 polymer ?
#
loop_
_entity_poly.entity_id
_entity_poly.type
_entity_poly.pdbx_seq_one_letter_code
_entity_poly.pdbx_strand_id
1 'polypeptide(L)'
;MRASVLTLALVLAAGGAAAQNFGAGPPEERLFGIQSETARTPGGETVVRGFVENRGGEWVRRVVLLVEGLDAAGRVVGRAWVLVGGEIGPGARDWFEVRAPALGATFRVRVHSFEYLPRGAG
;
A
#
# COMPACT_ATOMS: atom_id res chain seq x y z
N MET A 1 -35.40 -30.02 -35.79
CA MET A 1 -34.26 -29.11 -35.60
C MET A 1 -34.21 -28.71 -34.14
N ARG A 2 -33.23 -29.18 -33.36
CA ARG A 2 -33.06 -28.81 -31.95
C ARG A 2 -31.86 -27.87 -31.87
N ALA A 3 -32.12 -26.57 -31.75
CA ALA A 3 -31.09 -25.56 -31.57
C ALA A 3 -30.64 -25.57 -30.10
N SER A 4 -29.43 -26.09 -29.85
CA SER A 4 -28.79 -26.01 -28.54
C SER A 4 -28.12 -24.64 -28.40
N VAL A 5 -28.61 -23.83 -27.47
CA VAL A 5 -27.99 -22.54 -27.12
C VAL A 5 -26.90 -22.83 -26.08
N LEU A 6 -25.62 -22.76 -26.49
CA LEU A 6 -24.50 -22.70 -25.56
C LEU A 6 -24.47 -21.33 -24.89
N THR A 7 -24.76 -21.30 -23.59
CA THR A 7 -24.60 -20.09 -22.79
C THR A 7 -23.17 -20.03 -22.29
N LEU A 8 -22.38 -19.09 -22.80
CA LEU A 8 -21.02 -18.80 -22.34
C LEU A 8 -21.12 -17.94 -21.06
N ALA A 9 -20.89 -18.57 -19.89
CA ALA A 9 -20.81 -17.84 -18.63
C ALA A 9 -19.43 -17.14 -18.52
N LEU A 10 -19.41 -15.83 -18.75
CA LEU A 10 -18.25 -14.98 -18.49
C LEU A 10 -18.13 -14.76 -16.98
N VAL A 11 -17.27 -15.54 -16.32
CA VAL A 11 -16.90 -15.30 -14.91
C VAL A 11 -15.95 -14.10 -14.87
N LEU A 12 -16.50 -12.92 -14.62
CA LEU A 12 -15.73 -11.74 -14.25
C LEU A 12 -15.17 -11.97 -12.84
N ALA A 13 -13.92 -12.42 -12.75
CA ALA A 13 -13.16 -12.39 -11.52
C ALA A 13 -12.83 -10.93 -11.20
N ALA A 14 -13.77 -10.22 -10.57
CA ALA A 14 -13.48 -8.98 -9.87
C ALA A 14 -12.61 -9.34 -8.67
N GLY A 15 -11.29 -9.36 -8.88
CA GLY A 15 -10.33 -9.38 -7.79
C GLY A 15 -10.57 -8.12 -6.97
N GLY A 16 -11.33 -8.26 -5.89
CA GLY A 16 -11.53 -7.20 -4.92
C GLY A 16 -10.17 -6.84 -4.36
N ALA A 17 -9.62 -5.70 -4.77
CA ALA A 17 -8.55 -5.06 -4.05
C ALA A 17 -9.08 -4.82 -2.63
N ALA A 18 -8.64 -5.65 -1.68
CA ALA A 18 -8.96 -5.47 -0.28
C ALA A 18 -8.22 -4.22 0.20
N ALA A 19 -8.84 -3.05 0.01
CA ALA A 19 -8.40 -1.80 0.60
C ALA A 19 -8.66 -1.87 2.10
N GLN A 20 -7.71 -2.44 2.84
CA GLN A 20 -7.79 -2.53 4.31
C GLN A 20 -7.31 -1.20 4.90
N ASN A 21 -8.26 -0.30 5.14
CA ASN A 21 -8.01 0.98 5.80
C ASN A 21 -8.03 0.76 7.33
N PHE A 22 -6.88 0.56 7.95
CA PHE A 22 -6.75 0.44 9.41
C PHE A 22 -6.55 1.84 10.02
N GLY A 23 -7.63 2.56 10.31
CA GLY A 23 -7.59 3.95 10.78
C GLY A 23 -7.68 4.15 12.30
N ALA A 24 -6.90 3.42 13.11
CA ALA A 24 -7.01 3.52 14.58
C ALA A 24 -5.66 3.50 15.33
N GLY A 25 -4.61 4.05 14.74
CA GLY A 25 -3.29 4.17 15.38
C GLY A 25 -2.84 5.61 15.58
N PRO A 26 -1.54 5.81 15.89
CA PRO A 26 -0.97 7.08 16.34
C PRO A 26 -1.20 8.25 15.35
N PRO A 27 -0.98 9.52 15.74
CA PRO A 27 -1.36 10.70 14.95
C PRO A 27 -0.97 10.66 13.46
N GLU A 28 0.15 10.02 13.12
CA GLU A 28 0.54 9.70 11.74
C GLU A 28 -0.53 8.95 10.92
N GLU A 29 -1.29 8.03 11.50
CA GLU A 29 -2.36 7.29 10.79
C GLU A 29 -3.57 8.17 10.45
N ARG A 30 -3.71 9.35 11.10
CA ARG A 30 -4.69 10.36 10.66
C ARG A 30 -4.15 11.27 9.57
N LEU A 31 -2.84 11.49 9.56
CA LEU A 31 -2.15 12.34 8.58
C LEU A 31 -1.94 11.63 7.25
N PHE A 32 -1.93 10.29 7.23
CA PHE A 32 -1.63 9.53 6.03
C PHE A 32 -2.73 8.53 5.67
N GLY A 33 -3.13 8.54 4.41
CA GLY A 33 -3.87 7.44 3.79
C GLY A 33 -2.91 6.48 3.11
N ILE A 34 -3.11 5.17 3.25
CA ILE A 34 -2.31 4.17 2.52
C ILE A 34 -3.25 3.23 1.78
N GLN A 35 -2.95 2.99 0.51
CA GLN A 35 -3.52 1.90 -0.26
C GLN A 35 -2.38 1.05 -0.80
N SER A 36 -2.53 -0.27 -0.69
CA SER A 36 -1.52 -1.21 -1.13
C SER A 36 -2.14 -2.49 -1.66
N GLU A 37 -1.47 -3.09 -2.61
CA GLU A 37 -1.79 -4.41 -3.15
C GLU A 37 -0.52 -5.28 -3.24
N THR A 38 -0.73 -6.59 -3.37
CA THR A 38 0.34 -7.51 -3.73
C THR A 38 0.33 -7.71 -5.23
N ALA A 39 1.48 -7.60 -5.89
CA ALA A 39 1.63 -7.81 -7.31
C ALA A 39 2.83 -8.72 -7.60
N ARG A 40 2.91 -9.22 -8.84
CA ARG A 40 4.13 -9.85 -9.36
C ARG A 40 4.77 -8.95 -10.41
N THR A 41 6.07 -8.75 -10.28
CA THR A 41 6.85 -8.04 -11.31
C THR A 41 6.97 -8.90 -12.56
N PRO A 42 7.36 -8.32 -13.72
CA PRO A 42 7.66 -9.10 -14.93
C PRO A 42 8.73 -10.19 -14.71
N GLY A 43 9.65 -9.98 -13.75
CA GLY A 43 10.66 -10.96 -13.35
C GLY A 43 10.16 -12.05 -12.41
N GLY A 44 8.87 -12.06 -12.04
CA GLY A 44 8.26 -13.05 -11.16
C GLY A 44 8.40 -12.78 -9.67
N GLU A 45 8.99 -11.66 -9.27
CA GLU A 45 9.13 -11.29 -7.86
C GLU A 45 7.79 -10.84 -7.29
N THR A 46 7.46 -11.28 -6.07
CA THR A 46 6.29 -10.77 -5.35
C THR A 46 6.66 -9.45 -4.68
N VAL A 47 5.88 -8.41 -4.97
CA VAL A 47 6.07 -7.06 -4.43
C VAL A 47 4.81 -6.58 -3.75
N VAL A 48 4.99 -5.69 -2.79
CA VAL A 48 3.93 -4.86 -2.22
C VAL A 48 4.08 -3.48 -2.83
N ARG A 49 3.03 -3.01 -3.50
CA ARG A 49 3.03 -1.70 -4.16
C ARG A 49 1.76 -0.92 -3.87
N GLY A 50 1.84 0.38 -4.02
CA GLY A 50 0.70 1.25 -3.80
C GLY A 50 1.11 2.70 -3.63
N PHE A 51 0.32 3.46 -2.90
CA PHE A 51 0.61 4.86 -2.63
C PHE A 51 0.33 5.23 -1.18
N VAL A 52 1.03 6.26 -0.73
CA VAL A 52 0.75 7.00 0.50
C VAL A 52 0.21 8.38 0.10
N GLU A 53 -0.89 8.78 0.71
CA GLU A 53 -1.56 10.07 0.56
C GLU A 53 -1.31 10.90 1.82
N ASN A 54 -0.84 12.13 1.66
CA ASN A 54 -0.76 13.08 2.76
C ASN A 54 -2.10 13.79 2.93
N ARG A 55 -2.84 13.44 3.97
CA ARG A 55 -4.13 14.05 4.36
C ARG A 55 -3.94 15.26 5.30
N GLY A 56 -2.70 15.54 5.69
CA GLY A 56 -2.34 16.71 6.48
C GLY A 56 -2.31 18.00 5.66
N GLY A 57 -2.22 19.13 6.36
CA GLY A 57 -2.17 20.47 5.76
C GLY A 57 -0.75 20.96 5.41
N GLU A 58 0.29 20.18 5.69
CA GLU A 58 1.70 20.56 5.48
C GLU A 58 2.36 19.67 4.44
N TRP A 59 3.39 20.20 3.75
CA TRP A 59 4.29 19.37 2.95
C TRP A 59 5.12 18.45 3.86
N VAL A 60 5.30 17.21 3.42
CA VAL A 60 6.18 16.25 4.10
C VAL A 60 7.23 15.68 3.15
N ARG A 61 8.34 15.19 3.71
CA ARG A 61 9.41 14.52 2.98
C ARG A 61 9.97 13.35 3.80
N ARG A 62 10.88 12.59 3.19
CA ARG A 62 11.56 11.46 3.84
C ARG A 62 10.57 10.51 4.52
N VAL A 63 9.44 10.25 3.85
CA VAL A 63 8.41 9.34 4.35
C VAL A 63 8.94 7.92 4.21
N VAL A 64 9.11 7.25 5.34
CA VAL A 64 9.52 5.84 5.41
C VAL A 64 8.30 5.02 5.79
N LEU A 65 7.99 4.00 4.98
CA LEU A 65 6.95 3.03 5.28
C LEU A 65 7.58 1.78 5.89
N LEU A 66 6.88 1.18 6.86
CA LEU A 66 7.12 -0.16 7.35
C LEU A 66 6.09 -1.11 6.73
N VAL A 67 6.58 -2.13 6.03
CA VAL A 67 5.78 -3.23 5.48
C VAL A 67 6.05 -4.48 6.33
N GLU A 68 5.02 -4.99 7.00
CA GLU A 68 5.10 -6.23 7.78
C GLU A 68 4.34 -7.34 7.07
N GLY A 69 4.98 -8.49 6.88
CA GLY A 69 4.32 -9.73 6.46
C GLY A 69 3.72 -10.42 7.67
N LEU A 70 2.45 -10.80 7.58
CA LEU A 70 1.68 -11.46 8.63
C LEU A 70 1.32 -12.89 8.20
N ASP A 71 1.51 -13.86 9.09
CA ASP A 71 0.98 -15.22 8.91
C ASP A 71 -0.53 -15.29 9.13
N ALA A 72 -1.12 -16.49 8.97
CA ALA A 72 -2.55 -16.71 9.17
C ALA A 72 -3.03 -16.44 10.61
N ALA A 73 -2.13 -16.43 11.59
CA ALA A 73 -2.43 -16.09 12.98
C ALA A 73 -2.19 -14.59 13.29
N GLY A 74 -1.83 -13.78 12.28
CA GLY A 74 -1.54 -12.36 12.44
C GLY A 74 -0.17 -12.06 13.04
N ARG A 75 0.73 -13.05 13.12
CA ARG A 75 2.10 -12.84 13.63
C ARG A 75 2.99 -12.26 12.54
N VAL A 76 3.87 -11.34 12.91
CA VAL A 76 4.85 -10.77 11.99
C VAL A 76 5.91 -11.82 11.66
N VAL A 77 6.01 -12.18 10.38
CA VAL A 77 6.97 -13.15 9.82
C VAL A 77 8.02 -12.52 8.91
N GLY A 78 7.91 -11.22 8.64
CA GLY A 78 8.89 -10.46 7.87
C GLY A 78 8.65 -8.96 7.96
N ARG A 79 9.70 -8.17 7.73
CA ARG A 79 9.64 -6.70 7.70
C ARG A 79 10.48 -6.14 6.57
N ALA A 80 10.00 -5.06 5.95
CA ALA A 80 10.75 -4.24 5.02
C ALA A 80 10.47 -2.77 5.29
N TRP A 81 11.46 -1.92 5.05
CA TRP A 81 11.32 -0.47 5.09
C TRP A 81 11.52 0.08 3.68
N VAL A 82 10.66 1.01 3.27
CA VAL A 82 10.77 1.65 1.96
C VAL A 82 10.65 3.16 2.11
N LEU A 83 11.59 3.87 1.48
CA LEU A 83 11.54 5.32 1.36
C LEU A 83 10.63 5.67 0.18
N VAL A 84 9.64 6.52 0.43
CA VAL A 84 8.80 7.08 -0.63
C VAL A 84 9.57 8.23 -1.27
N GLY A 85 9.78 8.12 -2.58
CA GLY A 85 10.74 8.93 -3.33
C GLY A 85 10.21 10.31 -3.69
N GLY A 86 9.90 11.15 -2.71
CA GLY A 86 9.39 12.49 -2.98
C GLY A 86 9.04 13.32 -1.75
N GLU A 87 8.68 14.56 -2.04
CA GLU A 87 7.94 15.42 -1.12
C GLU A 87 6.45 15.26 -1.42
N ILE A 88 5.63 15.07 -0.40
CA ILE A 88 4.20 14.86 -0.55
C ILE A 88 3.48 16.08 0.00
N GLY A 89 2.96 16.90 -0.90
CA GLY A 89 2.16 18.07 -0.55
C GLY A 89 0.80 17.72 0.08
N PRO A 90 0.08 18.69 0.65
CA PRO A 90 -1.25 18.50 1.20
C PRO A 90 -2.24 17.94 0.18
N GLY A 91 -2.93 16.84 0.51
CA GLY A 91 -3.85 16.13 -0.39
C GLY A 91 -3.20 15.39 -1.55
N ALA A 92 -1.86 15.44 -1.67
CA ALA A 92 -1.12 14.73 -2.70
C ALA A 92 -0.82 13.29 -2.26
N ARG A 93 -0.44 12.47 -3.24
CA ARG A 93 0.01 11.09 -3.01
C ARG A 93 1.31 10.82 -3.74
N ASP A 94 2.06 9.86 -3.23
CA ASP A 94 3.24 9.33 -3.90
C ASP A 94 3.33 7.81 -3.77
N TRP A 95 4.03 7.18 -4.71
CA TRP A 95 4.00 5.75 -4.94
C TRP A 95 5.19 5.04 -4.29
N PHE A 96 4.95 3.81 -3.88
CA PHE A 96 6.00 2.92 -3.41
C PHE A 96 5.84 1.53 -4.02
N GLU A 97 6.97 0.87 -4.16
CA GLU A 97 7.05 -0.56 -4.46
C GLU A 97 8.21 -1.14 -3.65
N VAL A 98 7.99 -2.27 -3.01
CA VAL A 98 9.02 -2.99 -2.28
C VAL A 98 8.82 -4.49 -2.43
N ARG A 99 9.91 -5.24 -2.46
CA ARG A 99 9.83 -6.70 -2.41
C ARG A 99 9.08 -7.16 -1.17
N ALA A 100 8.21 -8.15 -1.34
CA ALA A 100 7.50 -8.76 -0.23
C ALA A 100 8.51 -9.34 0.79
N PRO A 101 8.46 -8.92 2.07
CA PRO A 101 9.42 -9.39 3.07
C PRO A 101 9.21 -10.86 3.49
N ALA A 102 8.07 -11.46 3.12
CA ALA A 102 7.76 -12.87 3.32
C ALA A 102 6.78 -13.34 2.24
N LEU A 103 7.04 -14.51 1.63
CA LEU A 103 6.15 -15.10 0.62
C LEU A 103 4.93 -15.75 1.28
N GLY A 104 3.77 -15.68 0.63
CA GLY A 104 2.52 -16.28 1.13
C GLY A 104 1.91 -15.58 2.36
N ALA A 105 2.49 -14.47 2.81
CA ALA A 105 1.98 -13.65 3.89
C ALA A 105 0.92 -12.65 3.41
N THR A 106 0.10 -12.16 4.34
CA THR A 106 -0.69 -10.93 4.14
C THR A 106 0.14 -9.74 4.59
N PHE A 107 0.03 -8.57 3.95
CA PHE A 107 0.87 -7.42 4.28
C PHE A 107 0.11 -6.32 5.00
N ARG A 108 0.76 -5.75 6.03
CA ARG A 108 0.35 -4.52 6.71
C ARG A 108 1.36 -3.43 6.41
N VAL A 109 0.90 -2.30 5.88
CA VAL A 109 1.74 -1.14 5.56
C VAL A 109 1.36 0.02 6.47
N ARG A 110 2.37 0.67 7.08
CA ARG A 110 2.18 1.85 7.96
C ARG A 110 3.30 2.86 7.71
N VAL A 111 3.03 4.14 7.96
CA VAL A 111 4.10 5.15 8.05
C VAL A 111 4.93 4.87 9.29
N HIS A 112 6.24 4.75 9.12
CA HIS A 112 7.20 4.57 10.20
C HIS A 112 7.76 5.92 10.66
N SER A 113 8.12 6.79 9.72
CA SER A 113 8.64 8.13 10.00
C SER A 113 8.42 9.05 8.81
N PHE A 114 8.43 10.35 9.07
CA PHE A 114 8.41 11.40 8.05
C PHE A 114 8.99 12.69 8.64
N GLU A 115 9.25 13.67 7.79
CA GLU A 115 9.61 15.02 8.20
C GLU A 115 8.66 16.02 7.56
N TYR A 116 8.32 17.09 8.28
CA TYR A 116 7.72 18.26 7.65
C TYR A 116 8.75 19.00 6.82
N LEU A 117 8.32 19.53 5.68
CA LEU A 117 9.14 20.44 4.92
C LEU A 117 9.25 21.76 5.68
N PRO A 118 10.46 22.31 5.92
CA PRO A 118 10.58 23.59 6.59
C PRO A 118 9.85 24.66 5.78
N ARG A 119 8.95 25.41 6.43
CA ARG A 119 8.52 26.69 5.85
C ARG A 119 9.76 27.58 5.84
N GLY A 120 10.14 28.08 4.66
CA GLY A 120 11.30 28.96 4.55
C GLY A 120 11.24 30.07 5.60
N ALA A 121 12.34 30.29 6.32
CA ALA A 121 12.50 31.50 7.11
C ALA A 121 12.47 32.67 6.10
N GLY A 122 11.53 33.60 6.30
CA GLY A 122 11.37 34.78 5.45
C GLY A 122 12.58 35.70 5.46
#